data_AF-A0A9W9ZBA0-F1
#
_entry.id   AF-A0A9W9ZBA0-F1
#
_cell.length_a   1.000
_cell.length_b   1.000
_cell.length_c   1.000
_cell.angle_alpha   90.00
_cell.angle_beta   90.00
_cell.angle_gamma   90.00
#
_symmetry.space_group_name_H-M   'P 1'
#
loop_
_entity.id
_entity.type
_entity.pdbx_description
1 polymer ?
#
loop_
_entity_poly.entity_id
_entity_poly.type
_entity_poly.pdbx_seq_one_letter_code
_entity_poly.pdbx_strand_id
1 'polypeptide(L)'
;MAVQQKIIRTVFNAVPFLHYIFLVVPRGVETGSTLTELFKPMAFKESFTGRLNIEVQVCHRHDHCAKLHIRSARVEDHDDLTPIFNRQSDVLTSTYGDFFLAELIEAQDEKNKCVLQM
;
A
#
# COMPACT_ATOMS: atom_id res chain seq x y z
N MET A 1 -19.05 9.83 2.16
CA MET A 1 -18.44 8.60 2.71
C MET A 1 -17.75 7.75 1.64
N ALA A 2 -18.44 7.00 0.78
CA ALA A 2 -17.78 6.01 -0.12
C ALA A 2 -16.93 6.58 -1.27
N VAL A 3 -17.24 7.79 -1.78
CA VAL A 3 -16.51 8.39 -2.92
C VAL A 3 -15.17 9.00 -2.50
N GLN A 4 -15.10 9.60 -1.31
CA GLN A 4 -13.91 10.34 -0.86
C GLN A 4 -12.76 9.42 -0.46
N GLN A 5 -13.05 8.28 0.20
CA GLN A 5 -12.04 7.24 0.45
C GLN A 5 -11.47 6.67 -0.85
N LYS A 6 -12.28 6.57 -1.91
CA LYS A 6 -11.79 6.15 -3.23
C LYS A 6 -10.82 7.16 -3.83
N ILE A 7 -11.05 8.47 -3.65
CA ILE A 7 -10.12 9.50 -4.15
C ILE A 7 -8.75 9.36 -3.47
N ILE A 8 -8.71 9.31 -2.14
CA ILE A 8 -7.46 9.17 -1.39
C ILE A 8 -6.72 7.87 -1.76
N ARG A 9 -7.46 6.75 -1.85
CA ARG A 9 -6.88 5.47 -2.28
C ARG A 9 -6.36 5.53 -3.72
N THR A 10 -7.06 6.19 -4.63
CA THR A 10 -6.59 6.40 -6.01
C THR A 10 -5.32 7.22 -6.06
N VAL A 11 -5.22 8.30 -5.28
CA VAL A 11 -4.01 9.14 -5.20
C VAL A 11 -2.82 8.31 -4.70
N PHE A 12 -2.99 7.56 -3.61
CA PHE A 12 -1.93 6.69 -3.10
C PHE A 12 -1.60 5.55 -4.07
N ASN A 13 -2.56 4.96 -4.76
CA ASN A 13 -2.28 3.92 -5.75
C ASN A 13 -1.56 4.46 -6.99
N ALA A 14 -1.87 5.70 -7.41
CA ALA A 14 -1.24 6.34 -8.56
C ALA A 14 0.23 6.72 -8.30
N VAL A 15 0.58 7.06 -7.06
CA VAL A 15 1.94 7.44 -6.66
C VAL A 15 2.44 6.49 -5.56
N PRO A 16 3.20 5.43 -5.91
CA PRO A 16 3.63 4.41 -4.95
C PRO A 16 4.44 4.95 -3.77
N PHE A 17 5.26 5.98 -4.01
CA PHE A 17 6.15 6.57 -3.01
C PHE A 17 5.50 7.68 -2.18
N LEU A 18 4.22 8.01 -2.44
CA LEU A 18 3.49 9.00 -1.65
C LEU A 18 3.03 8.35 -0.33
N HIS A 19 3.57 8.83 0.78
CA HIS A 19 3.28 8.29 2.12
C HIS A 19 2.40 9.21 2.97
N TYR A 20 2.48 10.52 2.76
CA TYR A 20 1.81 11.54 3.55
C TYR A 20 1.19 12.59 2.64
N ILE A 21 -0.02 13.00 2.95
CA ILE A 21 -0.64 14.19 2.37
C ILE A 21 -0.90 15.15 3.53
N PHE A 22 -0.42 16.38 3.38
CA PHE A 22 -0.60 17.43 4.39
C PHE A 22 -1.72 18.38 3.97
N LEU A 23 -2.62 18.65 4.90
CA LEU A 23 -3.63 19.69 4.78
C LEU A 23 -3.27 20.82 5.74
N VAL A 24 -3.08 22.02 5.19
CA VAL A 24 -2.74 23.22 5.97
C VAL A 24 -3.94 24.15 5.94
N VAL A 25 -4.49 24.45 7.10
CA VAL A 25 -5.69 25.28 7.24
C VAL A 25 -5.45 26.44 8.21
N PRO A 26 -5.98 27.64 7.96
CA PRO A 26 -5.95 28.71 8.94
C PRO A 26 -6.73 28.32 10.21
N ARG A 27 -6.26 28.78 11.38
CA ARG A 27 -6.95 28.56 12.65
C ARG A 27 -8.36 29.15 12.61
N GLY A 28 -9.34 28.37 13.07
CA GLY A 28 -10.75 28.77 13.12
C GLY A 28 -11.55 28.52 11.84
N VAL A 29 -10.93 27.95 10.79
CA VAL A 29 -11.66 27.46 9.63
C VAL A 29 -12.09 26.02 9.90
N GLU A 30 -13.41 25.78 9.96
CA GLU A 30 -13.93 24.43 10.11
C GLU A 30 -13.70 23.63 8.82
N THR A 31 -12.91 22.57 8.91
CA THR A 31 -12.87 21.54 7.89
C THR A 31 -14.11 20.66 8.04
N GLY A 32 -14.90 20.53 6.98
CA GLY A 32 -16.09 19.68 7.00
C GLY A 32 -15.78 18.24 7.44
N SER A 33 -16.77 17.56 8.03
CA SER A 33 -16.60 16.25 8.70
C SER A 33 -15.81 15.20 7.92
N THR A 34 -15.95 15.19 6.59
CA THR A 34 -15.19 14.30 5.69
C THR A 34 -13.68 14.46 5.81
N LEU A 35 -13.17 15.70 5.84
CA LEU A 35 -11.73 15.94 5.90
C LEU A 35 -11.18 15.58 7.28
N THR A 36 -11.95 15.85 8.32
CA THR A 36 -11.62 15.52 9.70
C THR A 36 -11.51 14.01 9.95
N GLU A 37 -12.26 13.19 9.21
CA GLU A 37 -12.13 11.72 9.26
C GLU A 37 -10.89 11.20 8.52
N LEU A 38 -10.47 11.87 7.44
CA LEU A 38 -9.37 11.44 6.58
C LEU A 38 -8.01 11.95 7.04
N PHE A 39 -7.98 13.11 7.68
CA PHE A 39 -6.76 13.79 8.12
C PHE A 39 -6.72 13.90 9.64
N LYS A 40 -5.65 13.37 10.23
CA LYS A 40 -5.38 13.42 11.67
C LYS A 40 -4.61 14.70 12.01
N PRO A 41 -4.95 15.42 13.09
CA PRO A 41 -4.17 16.59 13.51
C PRO A 41 -2.71 16.24 13.78
N MET A 42 -1.79 17.10 13.33
CA MET A 42 -0.36 16.95 13.58
C MET A 42 0.13 17.99 14.58
N ALA A 43 0.85 17.54 15.61
CA ALA A 43 1.56 18.41 16.52
C ALA A 43 2.87 18.91 15.89
N PHE A 44 3.19 20.18 16.11
CA PHE A 44 4.52 20.72 15.82
C PHE A 44 5.53 20.17 16.84
N LYS A 45 6.81 20.10 16.43
CA LYS A 45 7.89 19.75 17.37
C LYS A 45 7.91 20.74 18.53
N GLU A 46 8.19 20.26 19.74
CA GLU A 46 8.27 21.08 20.96
C GLU A 46 9.32 22.20 20.86
N SER A 47 10.36 22.01 20.05
CA SER A 47 11.39 23.02 19.77
C SER A 47 10.91 24.16 18.87
N PHE A 48 9.70 24.07 18.32
CA PHE A 48 9.14 25.11 17.47
C PHE A 48 8.61 26.27 18.33
N THR A 49 9.33 27.38 18.33
CA THR A 49 8.98 28.60 19.07
C THR A 49 8.16 29.60 18.26
N GLY A 50 7.87 29.29 16.99
CA GLY A 50 7.10 30.16 16.11
C GLY A 50 5.61 30.19 16.47
N ARG A 51 4.98 31.36 16.30
CA ARG A 51 3.52 31.47 16.33
C ARG A 51 2.98 31.34 14.91
N LEU A 52 2.32 30.23 14.63
CA LEU A 52 1.63 30.00 13.37
C LEU A 52 0.13 30.09 13.58
N ASN A 53 -0.55 30.87 12.75
CA ASN A 53 -2.01 30.94 12.69
C ASN A 53 -2.60 29.85 11.78
N ILE A 54 -1.94 28.69 11.73
CA ILE A 54 -2.35 27.54 10.94
C ILE A 54 -2.41 26.28 11.80
N GLU A 55 -3.22 25.35 11.36
CA GLU A 55 -3.28 23.97 11.80
C GLU A 55 -2.84 23.08 10.63
N VAL A 56 -2.04 22.07 10.95
CA VAL A 56 -1.56 21.09 9.98
C VAL A 56 -2.18 19.76 10.34
N GLN A 57 -2.78 19.11 9.35
CA GLN A 57 -3.33 17.77 9.48
C GLN A 57 -2.67 16.85 8.45
N VAL A 58 -2.61 15.56 8.75
CA VAL A 58 -1.92 14.55 7.94
C VAL A 58 -2.83 13.38 7.64
N CYS A 59 -2.83 12.97 6.38
CA CYS A 59 -3.43 11.72 5.91
C CYS A 59 -2.30 10.75 5.60
N HIS A 60 -2.34 9.56 6.21
CA HIS A 60 -1.31 8.54 6.03
C HIS A 60 -1.72 7.51 5.01
N ARG A 61 -0.79 7.11 4.13
CA ARG A 61 -1.01 6.03 3.17
C ARG A 61 -1.52 4.76 3.83
N HIS A 62 -0.92 4.34 4.95
CA HIS A 62 -1.20 3.06 5.59
C HIS A 62 -2.63 2.95 6.15
N ASP A 63 -3.31 4.07 6.37
CA ASP A 63 -4.72 4.10 6.77
C ASP A 63 -5.67 3.75 5.60
N HIS A 64 -5.18 3.82 4.35
CA HIS A 64 -6.00 3.68 3.13
C HIS A 64 -5.52 2.57 2.18
N CYS A 65 -4.23 2.27 2.22
CA CYS A 65 -3.59 1.24 1.42
C CYS A 65 -2.73 0.37 2.34
N ALA A 66 -2.93 -0.94 2.31
CA ALA A 66 -2.06 -1.86 3.02
C ALA A 66 -0.60 -1.63 2.62
N LYS A 67 0.29 -1.60 3.61
CA LYS A 67 1.72 -1.56 3.34
C LYS A 67 2.13 -2.97 2.95
N LEU A 68 2.36 -3.15 1.65
CA LEU A 68 2.79 -4.44 1.14
C LEU A 68 4.28 -4.65 1.44
N HIS A 69 4.64 -5.81 1.95
CA HIS A 69 6.01 -6.19 2.25
C HIS A 69 6.50 -7.20 1.22
N ILE A 70 7.73 -6.99 0.75
CA ILE A 70 8.39 -7.92 -0.16
C ILE A 70 9.15 -8.94 0.68
N ARG A 71 8.89 -10.22 0.43
CA ARG A 71 9.68 -11.34 0.98
C ARG A 71 9.96 -12.37 -0.09
N SER A 72 10.97 -13.21 0.14
CA SER A 72 11.18 -14.39 -0.70
C SER A 72 9.98 -15.34 -0.61
N ALA A 73 9.61 -15.91 -1.75
CA ALA A 73 8.62 -16.98 -1.84
C ALA A 73 9.15 -18.25 -1.17
N ARG A 74 8.24 -18.98 -0.54
CA ARG A 74 8.45 -20.32 0.04
C ARG A 74 7.63 -21.31 -0.77
N VAL A 75 8.04 -22.59 -0.77
CA VAL A 75 7.32 -23.64 -1.49
C VAL A 75 5.85 -23.74 -1.05
N GLU A 76 5.59 -23.48 0.23
CA GLU A 76 4.24 -23.38 0.82
C GLU A 76 3.33 -22.38 0.09
N ASP A 77 3.89 -21.32 -0.49
CA ASP A 77 3.12 -20.28 -1.20
C ASP A 77 2.54 -20.78 -2.54
N HIS A 78 2.95 -21.96 -3.03
CA HIS A 78 2.52 -22.45 -4.35
C HIS A 78 0.99 -22.61 -4.48
N ASP A 79 0.32 -23.05 -3.41
CA ASP A 79 -1.12 -23.29 -3.40
C ASP A 79 -1.90 -21.98 -3.57
N ASP A 80 -1.42 -20.91 -2.93
CA ASP A 80 -2.00 -19.57 -3.02
C ASP A 80 -1.72 -18.92 -4.38
N LEU A 81 -0.57 -19.22 -5.00
CA LEU A 81 -0.15 -18.64 -6.28
C LEU A 81 -0.81 -19.31 -7.49
N THR A 82 -0.96 -20.62 -7.47
CA THR A 82 -1.55 -21.41 -8.57
C THR A 82 -2.87 -20.84 -9.11
N PRO A 83 -3.89 -20.54 -8.28
CA PRO A 83 -5.15 -20.00 -8.79
C PRO A 83 -5.00 -18.58 -9.39
N ILE A 84 -4.01 -17.81 -8.95
CA ILE A 84 -3.72 -16.46 -9.48
C ILE A 84 -3.13 -16.58 -10.90
N PHE A 85 -2.18 -17.49 -11.09
CA PHE A 85 -1.56 -17.74 -12.40
C PHE A 85 -2.57 -18.34 -13.38
N ASN A 86 -3.35 -19.33 -12.97
CA ASN A 86 -4.34 -19.99 -13.85
C ASN A 86 -5.40 -19.00 -14.33
N ARG A 87 -5.82 -18.05 -13.48
CA ARG A 87 -6.75 -16.98 -13.90
C ARG A 87 -6.17 -16.10 -15.02
N GLN A 88 -4.85 -15.97 -15.12
CA GLN A 88 -4.20 -15.16 -16.16
C GLN A 88 -3.82 -15.98 -17.39
N SER A 89 -3.51 -17.27 -17.24
CA SER A 89 -3.18 -18.18 -18.34
C SER A 89 -3.16 -19.64 -17.88
N ASP A 90 -4.00 -20.48 -18.48
CA ASP A 90 -3.96 -21.94 -18.29
C ASP A 90 -2.76 -22.61 -19.01
N VAL A 91 -1.98 -21.83 -19.78
CA VAL A 91 -0.86 -22.34 -20.58
C VAL A 91 0.26 -22.88 -19.68
N LEU A 92 0.49 -22.27 -18.51
CA LEU A 92 1.59 -22.68 -17.63
C LEU A 92 1.37 -24.08 -17.06
N THR A 93 0.20 -24.35 -16.49
CA THR A 93 -0.14 -25.66 -15.93
C THR A 93 -0.27 -26.73 -17.01
N SER A 94 -0.84 -26.39 -18.17
CA SER A 94 -0.96 -27.33 -19.30
C SER A 94 0.38 -27.68 -19.95
N THR A 95 1.36 -26.76 -19.91
CA THR A 95 2.68 -26.96 -20.53
C THR A 95 3.71 -27.56 -19.57
N TYR A 96 3.69 -27.16 -18.30
CA TYR A 96 4.73 -27.50 -17.32
C TYR A 96 4.21 -28.34 -16.12
N GLY A 97 2.91 -28.63 -16.07
CA GLY A 97 2.29 -29.43 -15.01
C GLY A 97 1.90 -28.64 -13.76
N ASP A 98 1.24 -29.34 -12.84
CA ASP A 98 0.65 -28.74 -11.63
C ASP A 98 1.69 -28.28 -10.59
N PHE A 99 2.91 -28.83 -10.63
CA PHE A 99 3.96 -28.57 -9.63
C PHE A 99 5.02 -27.56 -10.08
N PHE A 100 4.90 -27.00 -11.29
CA PHE A 100 5.90 -26.11 -11.86
C PHE A 100 6.28 -24.93 -10.95
N LEU A 101 5.30 -24.29 -10.31
CA LEU A 101 5.57 -23.17 -9.40
C LEU A 101 6.34 -23.59 -8.15
N ALA A 102 6.04 -24.77 -7.60
CA ALA A 102 6.75 -25.30 -6.44
C ALA A 102 8.23 -25.56 -6.77
N GLU A 103 8.50 -26.21 -7.91
CA GLU A 103 9.86 -26.49 -8.40
C GLU A 103 10.64 -25.19 -8.68
N LEU A 104 9.99 -24.19 -9.27
CA LEU A 104 10.62 -22.89 -9.55
C LEU A 104 10.98 -22.13 -8.27
N ILE A 105 10.12 -22.19 -7.25
CA ILE A 105 10.36 -21.59 -5.94
C ILE A 105 11.44 -22.36 -5.18
N GLU A 106 11.51 -23.69 -5.31
CA GLU A 106 12.55 -24.52 -4.70
C GLU A 106 13.92 -24.28 -5.34
N ALA A 107 13.99 -24.13 -6.66
CA ALA A 107 15.22 -23.92 -7.43
C ALA A 107 15.80 -22.48 -7.38
N GLN A 108 15.38 -21.66 -6.41
CA GLN A 108 15.88 -20.29 -6.25
C GLN A 108 17.38 -20.26 -5.89
N ASP A 109 18.14 -19.42 -6.58
CA ASP A 109 19.58 -19.24 -6.37
C ASP A 109 19.95 -17.73 -6.35
N GLU A 110 21.23 -17.37 -6.44
CA GLU A 110 21.66 -15.96 -6.43
C GLU A 110 21.20 -15.17 -7.68
N LYS A 111 20.91 -15.85 -8.79
CA LYS A 111 20.53 -15.26 -10.08
C LYS A 111 19.03 -15.36 -10.37
N ASN A 112 18.32 -16.23 -9.66
CA ASN A 112 16.88 -16.44 -9.79
C ASN A 112 16.20 -16.39 -8.41
N LYS A 113 15.48 -15.31 -8.14
CA LYS A 113 14.71 -15.13 -6.89
C LYS A 113 13.23 -14.96 -7.20
N CYS A 114 12.41 -15.75 -6.52
CA CYS A 114 10.97 -15.60 -6.49
C CYS A 114 10.62 -14.74 -5.27
N VAL A 115 9.97 -13.61 -5.50
CA VAL A 115 9.56 -12.68 -4.42
C VAL A 115 8.07 -12.42 -4.48
N LEU A 116 7.46 -12.32 -3.31
CA LEU A 116 6.04 -12.03 -3.14
C LEU A 116 5.87 -10.69 -2.45
N GLN A 117 4.84 -9.97 -2.89
CA GLN A 117 4.40 -8.72 -2.30
C GLN A 117 3.07 -8.99 -1.59
N MET A 118 3.10 -9.05 -0.25
CA MET A 118 1.93 -9.33 0.61
C MET A 118 1.50 -8.12 1.42
#